data_AF-A0AAV0W859-F1
#
_entry.id   AF-A0AAV0W859-F1
#
_cell.length_a   1.000
_cell.length_b   1.000
_cell.length_c   1.000
_cell.angle_alpha   90.00
_cell.angle_beta   90.00
_cell.angle_gamma   90.00
#
_symmetry.space_group_name_H-M   'P 1'
#
loop_
_entity.id
_entity.type
_entity.pdbx_description
1 polymer ?
#
loop_
_entity_poly.entity_id
_entity_poly.type
_entity_poly.pdbx_seq_one_letter_code
_entity_poly.pdbx_strand_id
1 'polypeptide(L)'
;MADGKCTKRYPRPLVAETVTGNDGYPVYRRRSKEDNGRTIKVKVQNQEIEIGNEFIVPYCPLLSRIFETHANVESCHSAKSIKYLCKYVTKGSDMAVFGIASENVNDEISNFQLGRYVSTNEALWRLLSFQIHERYPTVVHLAVHLENGQRVYFTEANAAQRAERPPSTTLTSFFAMCESDPFAATLMYVEMPKYYTWNQSTKKFQRRKQGTPVPDWPQVFSTDALGRMYTVHPRNGECFYLRLLLVNVRGPKSFAHLKTVNGHQCQTYREACQLLGLLENDSHWDLTLADSVVSSNAYQIRTLFAIIITTCFPSQPIQLWNKYKDAICEDILHRLRIQTNNVCGINLENY
;
A
#
# COMPACT_ATOMS: atom_id res chain seq x y z
N MET A 1 21.62 33.49 -13.10
CA MET A 1 22.85 33.34 -12.27
C MET A 1 22.53 33.90 -10.90
N ALA A 2 23.02 33.29 -9.83
CA ALA A 2 22.99 33.84 -8.47
C ALA A 2 24.43 33.74 -7.93
N ASP A 3 24.97 34.84 -7.40
CA ASP A 3 26.34 34.92 -6.87
C ASP A 3 27.43 34.40 -7.85
N GLY A 4 27.30 34.77 -9.13
CA GLY A 4 28.24 34.34 -10.17
C GLY A 4 28.17 32.84 -10.52
N LYS A 5 27.21 32.09 -9.95
CA LYS A 5 27.00 30.67 -10.22
C LYS A 5 25.69 30.42 -10.95
N CYS A 6 25.68 29.39 -11.79
CA CYS A 6 24.45 28.94 -12.44
C CYS A 6 23.53 28.31 -11.37
N THR A 7 22.30 28.83 -11.25
CA THR A 7 21.29 28.31 -10.32
C THR A 7 20.89 26.87 -10.63
N LYS A 8 21.18 26.40 -11.85
CA LYS A 8 20.96 25.01 -12.31
C LYS A 8 22.21 24.12 -12.18
N ARG A 9 23.26 24.64 -11.53
CA ARG A 9 24.54 23.95 -11.22
C ARG A 9 25.32 23.50 -12.47
N TYR A 10 25.33 24.32 -13.50
CA TYR A 10 26.22 24.15 -14.66
C TYR A 10 27.50 24.99 -14.50
N PRO A 11 28.66 24.51 -14.97
CA PRO A 11 28.91 23.20 -15.58
C PRO A 11 28.76 22.03 -14.60
N ARG A 12 28.35 20.86 -15.11
CA ARG A 12 28.20 19.62 -14.33
C ARG A 12 29.48 18.77 -14.42
N PRO A 13 29.82 17.98 -13.40
CA PRO A 13 31.04 17.16 -13.43
C PRO A 13 31.01 16.15 -14.58
N LEU A 14 32.17 15.95 -15.20
CA LEU A 14 32.39 14.87 -16.17
C LEU A 14 32.52 13.55 -15.41
N VAL A 15 31.69 12.58 -15.76
CA VAL A 15 31.69 11.24 -15.14
C VAL A 15 31.58 10.17 -16.21
N ALA A 16 32.34 9.09 -16.04
CA ALA A 16 32.44 8.01 -17.03
C ALA A 16 31.15 7.18 -17.14
N GLU A 17 30.37 7.10 -16.06
CA GLU A 17 29.12 6.34 -16.00
C GLU A 17 28.03 7.12 -15.27
N THR A 18 26.77 6.77 -15.54
CA THR A 18 25.63 7.36 -14.82
C THR A 18 25.51 6.68 -13.47
N VAL A 19 25.63 7.45 -12.38
CA VAL A 19 25.55 6.95 -11.00
C VAL A 19 24.34 7.52 -10.27
N THR A 20 23.75 6.75 -9.38
CA THR A 20 22.68 7.25 -8.50
C THR A 20 23.30 8.12 -7.40
N GLY A 21 22.88 9.40 -7.31
CA GLY A 21 23.37 10.30 -6.27
C GLY A 21 22.74 10.04 -4.90
N ASN A 22 23.47 10.41 -3.84
CA ASN A 22 23.04 10.24 -2.43
C ASN A 22 21.76 11.03 -2.08
N ASP A 23 21.44 12.07 -2.84
CA ASP A 23 20.22 12.89 -2.67
C ASP A 23 19.02 12.35 -3.45
N GLY A 24 19.20 11.27 -4.22
CA GLY A 24 18.16 10.64 -5.03
C GLY A 24 18.09 11.13 -6.48
N TYR A 25 18.93 12.10 -6.87
CA TYR A 25 19.09 12.53 -8.26
C TYR A 25 20.28 11.82 -8.91
N PRO A 26 20.17 11.33 -10.15
CA PRO A 26 21.28 10.72 -10.84
C PRO A 26 22.32 11.77 -11.28
N VAL A 27 23.59 11.36 -11.30
CA VAL A 27 24.67 12.08 -11.96
C VAL A 27 24.91 11.38 -13.29
N TYR A 28 24.52 12.03 -14.40
CA TYR A 28 24.61 11.42 -15.73
C TYR A 28 26.03 11.35 -16.25
N ARG A 29 26.34 10.26 -16.98
CA ARG A 29 27.54 10.14 -17.81
C ARG A 29 27.71 11.38 -18.67
N ARG A 30 28.87 12.03 -18.57
CA ARG A 30 29.30 13.16 -19.39
C ARG A 30 30.74 12.91 -19.80
N ARG A 31 30.93 12.58 -21.07
CA ARG A 31 32.24 12.21 -21.60
C ARG A 31 33.13 13.44 -21.74
N SER A 32 34.37 13.34 -21.27
CA SER A 32 35.40 14.36 -21.51
C SER A 32 35.90 14.30 -22.96
N LYS A 33 36.70 15.28 -23.38
CA LYS A 33 37.29 15.30 -24.73
C LYS A 33 38.17 14.07 -24.99
N GLU A 34 38.83 13.57 -23.95
CA GLU A 34 39.67 12.37 -23.98
C GLU A 34 38.84 11.08 -24.09
N ASP A 35 37.58 11.08 -23.62
CA ASP A 35 36.61 9.97 -23.78
C ASP A 35 35.63 10.22 -24.95
N ASN A 36 36.12 10.71 -26.09
CA ASN A 36 35.29 10.99 -27.28
C ASN A 36 34.10 11.95 -27.02
N GLY A 37 34.22 12.84 -26.05
CA GLY A 37 33.30 13.95 -25.82
C GLY A 37 33.40 15.01 -26.90
N ARG A 38 32.32 15.74 -27.16
CA ARG A 38 32.29 16.81 -28.16
C ARG A 38 32.45 18.16 -27.46
N THR A 39 33.23 19.04 -28.06
CA THR A 39 33.30 20.45 -27.68
C THR A 39 32.91 21.32 -28.87
N ILE A 40 32.30 22.46 -28.60
CA ILE A 40 31.99 23.48 -29.60
C ILE A 40 32.57 24.82 -29.12
N LYS A 41 33.08 25.63 -30.04
CA LYS A 41 33.47 27.01 -29.73
C LYS A 41 32.30 27.92 -30.00
N VAL A 42 31.89 28.69 -29.00
CA VAL A 42 30.78 29.64 -29.09
C VAL A 42 31.30 31.03 -28.75
N LYS A 43 30.96 32.01 -29.58
CA LYS A 43 31.33 33.41 -29.37
C LYS A 43 30.25 34.08 -28.52
N VAL A 44 30.60 34.45 -27.29
CA VAL A 44 29.71 35.15 -26.35
C VAL A 44 30.38 36.46 -25.96
N GLN A 45 29.71 37.60 -26.16
CA GLN A 45 30.23 38.93 -25.78
C GLN A 45 31.67 39.21 -26.28
N ASN A 46 31.96 38.90 -27.55
CA ASN A 46 33.29 39.00 -28.17
C ASN A 46 34.41 38.13 -27.57
N GLN A 47 34.12 37.24 -26.62
CA GLN A 47 35.02 36.18 -26.19
C GLN A 47 34.63 34.84 -26.82
N GLU A 48 35.64 34.08 -27.24
CA GLU A 48 35.45 32.71 -27.73
C GLU A 48 35.54 31.76 -26.53
N ILE A 49 34.45 31.05 -26.25
CA ILE A 49 34.34 30.11 -25.12
C ILE A 49 34.19 28.70 -25.69
N GLU A 50 35.02 27.76 -25.24
CA GLU A 50 34.86 26.33 -25.54
C GLU A 50 33.83 25.74 -24.58
N ILE A 51 32.75 25.17 -25.13
CA ILE A 51 31.66 24.53 -24.39
C ILE A 51 31.75 23.03 -24.62
N GLY A 52 31.96 22.26 -23.54
CA GLY A 52 31.95 20.80 -23.57
C GLY A 52 30.64 20.19 -23.08
N ASN A 53 30.67 18.86 -22.95
CA ASN A 53 29.54 18.06 -22.47
C ASN A 53 29.10 18.42 -21.05
N GLU A 54 29.93 19.09 -20.26
CA GLU A 54 29.59 19.58 -18.93
C GLU A 54 28.44 20.61 -18.92
N PHE A 55 28.15 21.25 -20.05
CA PHE A 55 27.06 22.24 -20.19
C PHE A 55 25.76 21.68 -20.77
N ILE A 56 25.73 20.41 -21.17
CA ILE A 56 24.59 19.82 -21.90
C ILE A 56 23.47 19.41 -20.93
N VAL A 57 22.23 19.80 -21.21
CA VAL A 57 21.07 19.32 -20.46
C VAL A 57 20.74 17.89 -20.91
N PRO A 58 20.51 16.93 -19.98
CA PRO A 58 20.13 15.57 -20.33
C PRO A 58 18.90 15.55 -21.25
N TYR A 59 18.97 14.80 -22.34
CA TYR A 59 17.88 14.74 -23.32
C TYR A 59 17.78 13.36 -23.93
N CYS A 60 16.60 13.06 -24.49
CA CYS A 60 16.41 11.89 -25.34
C CYS A 60 16.44 12.35 -26.81
N PRO A 61 17.42 11.91 -27.63
CA PRO A 61 17.48 12.25 -29.05
C PRO A 61 16.21 11.89 -29.82
N LEU A 62 15.59 10.76 -29.47
CA LEU A 62 14.34 10.30 -30.08
C LEU A 62 13.19 11.29 -29.81
N LEU A 63 12.96 11.63 -28.53
CA LEU A 63 11.91 12.58 -28.16
C LEU A 63 12.15 13.97 -28.75
N SER A 64 13.42 14.41 -28.76
CA SER A 64 13.75 15.74 -29.30
C SER A 64 13.50 15.83 -30.80
N ARG A 65 13.68 14.73 -31.54
CA ARG A 65 13.34 14.65 -32.97
C ARG A 65 11.83 14.55 -33.20
N ILE A 66 11.12 13.73 -32.41
CA ILE A 66 9.66 13.53 -32.57
C ILE A 66 8.89 14.83 -32.36
N PHE A 67 9.29 15.63 -31.37
CA PHE A 67 8.60 16.87 -31.00
C PHE A 67 9.27 18.14 -31.49
N GLU A 68 10.34 18.02 -32.29
CA GLU A 68 11.12 19.16 -32.82
C GLU A 68 11.51 20.19 -31.75
N THR A 69 11.73 19.75 -30.51
CA THR A 69 12.03 20.61 -29.37
C THR A 69 12.95 19.92 -28.38
N HIS A 70 13.72 20.70 -27.60
CA HIS A 70 14.58 20.13 -26.58
C HIS A 70 13.74 19.67 -25.37
N ALA A 71 13.66 18.36 -25.16
CA ALA A 71 13.03 17.77 -23.99
C ALA A 71 14.09 17.38 -22.95
N ASN A 72 14.07 18.03 -21.78
CA ASN A 72 14.88 17.61 -20.64
C ASN A 72 14.36 16.24 -20.15
N VAL A 73 15.22 15.22 -20.13
CA VAL A 73 14.86 13.86 -19.71
C VAL A 73 15.69 13.45 -18.51
N GLU A 74 15.00 13.20 -17.39
CA GLU A 74 15.64 12.81 -16.14
C GLU A 74 15.25 11.38 -15.71
N SER A 75 16.24 10.51 -15.53
CA SER A 75 16.09 9.23 -14.84
C SER A 75 15.67 9.44 -13.37
N CYS A 76 14.55 8.81 -12.99
CA CYS A 76 14.00 8.86 -11.64
C CYS A 76 14.04 7.45 -11.01
N HIS A 77 15.05 7.19 -10.18
CA HIS A 77 15.21 5.90 -9.51
C HIS A 77 14.88 5.94 -8.01
N SER A 78 14.94 7.12 -7.36
CA SER A 78 14.73 7.21 -5.91
C SER A 78 13.26 7.37 -5.52
N ALA A 79 12.88 6.81 -4.36
CA ALA A 79 11.57 7.05 -3.75
C ALA A 79 11.30 8.55 -3.52
N LYS A 80 12.34 9.35 -3.26
CA LYS A 80 12.24 10.82 -3.13
C LYS A 80 11.82 11.46 -4.45
N SER A 81 12.45 11.07 -5.57
CA SER A 81 12.14 11.60 -6.91
C SER A 81 10.73 11.19 -7.35
N ILE A 82 10.34 9.93 -7.11
CA ILE A 82 8.97 9.45 -7.39
C ILE A 82 7.95 10.22 -6.55
N LYS A 83 8.19 10.37 -5.24
CA LYS A 83 7.33 11.16 -4.35
C LYS A 83 7.24 12.60 -4.84
N TYR A 84 8.34 13.19 -5.29
CA TYR A 84 8.36 14.56 -5.82
C TYR A 84 7.49 14.67 -7.08
N LEU A 85 7.67 13.78 -8.07
CA LEU A 85 6.86 13.77 -9.29
C LEU A 85 5.37 13.61 -8.99
N CYS A 86 5.01 12.61 -8.18
CA CYS A 86 3.63 12.39 -7.80
C CYS A 86 3.07 13.53 -6.95
N LYS A 87 3.88 14.14 -6.07
CA LYS A 87 3.45 15.24 -5.20
C LYS A 87 2.82 16.35 -6.02
N TYR A 88 3.45 16.86 -7.09
CA TYR A 88 2.87 17.98 -7.84
C TYR A 88 1.62 17.60 -8.63
N VAL A 89 1.55 16.35 -9.10
CA VAL A 89 0.35 15.83 -9.77
C VAL A 89 -0.80 15.61 -8.77
N THR A 90 -0.51 15.24 -7.51
CA THR A 90 -1.53 14.87 -6.52
C THR A 90 -1.76 15.90 -5.41
N LYS A 91 -0.95 16.96 -5.31
CA LYS A 91 -1.09 18.03 -4.30
C LYS A 91 -2.42 18.76 -4.43
N GLY A 92 -3.03 18.72 -5.62
CA GLY A 92 -4.24 19.46 -5.95
C GLY A 92 -3.94 20.91 -6.31
N SER A 93 -4.92 21.58 -6.90
CA SER A 93 -4.83 22.99 -7.25
C SER A 93 -4.76 23.85 -5.98
N ASP A 94 -4.09 25.00 -6.08
CA ASP A 94 -4.09 25.98 -4.99
C ASP A 94 -5.52 26.38 -4.64
N MET A 95 -5.76 26.66 -3.36
CA MET A 95 -7.08 27.01 -2.85
C MET A 95 -7.08 28.46 -2.38
N ALA A 96 -8.14 29.18 -2.74
CA ALA A 96 -8.36 30.55 -2.30
C ALA A 96 -9.57 30.58 -1.37
N VAL A 97 -9.44 31.35 -0.29
CA VAL A 97 -10.56 31.68 0.59
C VAL A 97 -11.11 33.03 0.14
N PHE A 98 -12.40 33.11 -0.12
CA PHE A 98 -13.07 34.34 -0.52
C PHE A 98 -14.46 34.42 0.11
N GLY A 99 -14.90 35.63 0.43
CA GLY A 99 -16.25 35.90 0.93
C GLY A 99 -17.20 36.28 -0.20
N ILE A 100 -18.41 35.71 -0.18
CA ILE A 100 -19.46 35.98 -1.16
C ILE A 100 -20.59 36.83 -0.55
N ALA A 101 -20.58 37.04 0.77
CA ALA A 101 -21.67 37.71 1.48
C ALA A 101 -21.63 39.25 1.37
N SER A 102 -22.82 39.86 1.40
CA SER A 102 -23.02 41.29 1.64
C SER A 102 -22.74 41.65 3.10
N GLU A 103 -22.26 42.88 3.35
CA GLU A 103 -21.63 43.36 4.61
C GLU A 103 -22.41 43.13 5.93
N ASN A 104 -23.67 42.67 5.91
CA ASN A 104 -24.58 42.69 7.07
C ASN A 104 -25.16 41.31 7.48
N VAL A 105 -24.58 40.19 7.06
CA VAL A 105 -25.01 38.84 7.50
C VAL A 105 -23.89 38.18 8.32
N ASN A 106 -24.08 38.11 9.65
CA ASN A 106 -23.15 37.46 10.57
C ASN A 106 -23.27 35.92 10.50
N ASP A 107 -22.90 35.33 9.36
CA ASP A 107 -22.74 33.89 9.20
C ASP A 107 -21.29 33.58 8.79
N GLU A 108 -20.48 33.12 9.74
CA GLU A 108 -19.05 32.80 9.56
C GLU A 108 -18.81 31.76 8.46
N ILE A 109 -19.73 30.81 8.26
CA ILE A 109 -19.62 29.75 7.25
C ILE A 109 -19.89 30.32 5.84
N SER A 110 -20.84 31.24 5.72
CA SER A 110 -21.14 31.94 4.47
C SER A 110 -20.10 33.01 4.12
N ASN A 111 -19.40 33.55 5.14
CA ASN A 111 -18.40 34.61 4.98
C ASN A 111 -17.07 34.13 4.39
N PHE A 112 -16.75 32.83 4.50
CA PHE A 112 -15.51 32.27 3.98
C PHE A 112 -15.77 31.01 3.18
N GLN A 113 -15.89 31.16 1.86
CA GLN A 113 -15.90 30.02 0.95
C GLN A 113 -14.50 29.69 0.49
N LEU A 114 -14.24 28.39 0.35
CA LEU A 114 -12.95 27.87 -0.05
C LEU A 114 -13.08 27.26 -1.45
N GLY A 115 -12.52 27.93 -2.45
CA GLY A 115 -12.56 27.50 -3.84
C GLY A 115 -11.19 27.07 -4.35
N ARG A 116 -11.20 26.23 -5.39
CA ARG A 116 -9.97 25.85 -6.10
C ARG A 116 -9.67 26.89 -7.18
N TYR A 117 -8.45 27.40 -7.19
CA TYR A 117 -7.96 28.18 -8.32
C TYR A 117 -7.73 27.23 -9.50
N VAL A 118 -8.34 27.55 -10.63
CA VAL A 118 -8.21 26.79 -11.87
C VAL A 118 -7.71 27.77 -12.94
N SER A 119 -6.59 27.43 -13.59
CA SER A 119 -6.06 28.26 -14.68
C SER A 119 -7.05 28.34 -15.85
N THR A 120 -6.98 29.41 -16.66
CA THR A 120 -7.88 29.59 -17.82
C THR A 120 -7.85 28.40 -18.78
N ASN A 121 -6.68 27.81 -19.02
CA ASN A 121 -6.53 26.64 -19.88
C ASN A 121 -7.23 25.40 -19.32
N GLU A 122 -7.07 25.15 -18.01
CA GLU A 122 -7.74 24.03 -17.34
C GLU A 122 -9.26 24.25 -17.28
N ALA A 123 -9.71 25.49 -17.06
CA ALA A 123 -11.11 25.85 -17.06
C ALA A 123 -11.76 25.59 -18.43
N LEU A 124 -11.11 25.99 -19.53
CA LEU A 124 -11.56 25.70 -20.88
C LEU A 124 -11.63 24.18 -21.14
N TRP A 125 -10.59 23.44 -20.75
CA TRP A 125 -10.57 21.96 -20.87
C TRP A 125 -11.74 21.31 -20.14
N ARG A 126 -12.04 21.79 -18.92
CA ARG A 126 -13.16 21.31 -18.11
C ARG A 126 -14.50 21.64 -18.74
N LEU A 127 -14.68 22.88 -19.23
CA LEU A 127 -15.92 23.30 -19.90
C LEU A 127 -16.21 22.46 -21.14
N LEU A 128 -15.15 22.13 -21.90
CA LEU A 128 -15.25 21.27 -23.07
C LEU A 128 -15.30 19.76 -22.73
N SER A 129 -15.32 19.41 -21.44
CA SER A 129 -15.32 18.02 -20.95
C SER A 129 -14.15 17.17 -21.48
N PHE A 130 -13.01 17.80 -21.78
CA PHE A 130 -11.81 17.09 -22.17
C PHE A 130 -11.16 16.40 -20.97
N GLN A 131 -10.57 15.24 -21.24
CA GLN A 131 -9.89 14.46 -20.21
C GLN A 131 -8.60 15.17 -19.78
N ILE A 132 -8.56 15.63 -18.52
CA ILE A 132 -7.43 16.38 -17.96
C ILE A 132 -6.26 15.46 -17.61
N HIS A 133 -6.56 14.22 -17.25
CA HIS A 133 -5.56 13.23 -16.90
C HIS A 133 -6.02 11.84 -17.34
N GLU A 134 -5.06 11.05 -17.77
CA GLU A 134 -5.24 9.64 -18.05
C GLU A 134 -4.31 8.83 -17.15
N ARG A 135 -4.78 7.65 -16.72
CA ARG A 135 -3.99 6.70 -15.95
C ARG A 135 -4.09 5.35 -16.62
N TYR A 136 -2.94 4.84 -17.05
CA TYR A 136 -2.80 3.53 -17.64
C TYR A 136 -1.82 2.70 -16.79
N PRO A 137 -2.20 1.50 -16.31
CA PRO A 137 -3.53 0.91 -16.42
C PRO A 137 -4.57 1.65 -15.54
N THR A 138 -5.86 1.48 -15.86
CA THR A 138 -6.94 2.01 -15.03
C THR A 138 -6.93 1.35 -13.65
N VAL A 139 -6.99 2.14 -12.58
CA VAL A 139 -7.05 1.63 -11.20
C VAL A 139 -8.43 1.88 -10.60
N VAL A 140 -9.13 0.82 -10.22
CA VAL A 140 -10.46 0.87 -9.59
C VAL A 140 -10.31 0.65 -8.09
N HIS A 141 -10.85 1.59 -7.32
CA HIS A 141 -10.83 1.51 -5.86
C HIS A 141 -11.92 0.57 -5.36
N LEU A 142 -11.51 -0.43 -4.59
CA LEU A 142 -12.37 -1.46 -4.02
C LEU A 142 -12.63 -1.17 -2.55
N ALA A 143 -13.91 -1.17 -2.17
CA ALA A 143 -14.35 -0.87 -0.82
C ALA A 143 -14.01 -2.03 0.11
N VAL A 144 -13.60 -1.71 1.33
CA VAL A 144 -13.33 -2.69 2.38
C VAL A 144 -13.98 -2.17 3.65
N HIS A 145 -14.93 -2.93 4.18
CA HIS A 145 -15.65 -2.62 5.41
C HIS A 145 -16.25 -3.90 5.98
N LEU A 146 -16.57 -3.88 7.27
CA LEU A 146 -17.35 -4.94 7.91
C LEU A 146 -18.82 -4.89 7.44
N GLU A 147 -19.58 -5.92 7.75
CA GLU A 147 -21.03 -5.94 7.52
C GLU A 147 -21.69 -4.71 8.18
N ASN A 148 -22.50 -3.99 7.40
CA ASN A 148 -23.12 -2.71 7.80
C ASN A 148 -22.14 -1.57 8.16
N GLY A 149 -20.84 -1.75 7.95
CA GLY A 149 -19.79 -0.74 8.17
C GLY A 149 -19.49 0.17 6.97
N GLN A 150 -20.33 0.16 5.93
CA GLN A 150 -20.13 0.99 4.74
C GLN A 150 -20.24 2.48 5.06
N ARG A 151 -19.38 3.29 4.42
CA ARG A 151 -19.52 4.75 4.45
C ARG A 151 -20.69 5.17 3.56
N VAL A 152 -21.67 5.85 4.14
CA VAL A 152 -22.84 6.39 3.43
C VAL A 152 -22.91 7.89 3.63
N TYR A 153 -23.16 8.63 2.55
CA TYR A 153 -23.47 10.07 2.61
C TYR A 153 -24.98 10.25 2.60
N PHE A 154 -25.49 11.08 3.51
CA PHE A 154 -26.90 11.32 3.68
C PHE A 154 -27.16 12.81 4.01
N THR A 155 -28.41 13.22 3.81
CA THR A 155 -28.97 14.47 4.31
C THR A 155 -29.96 14.14 5.41
N GLU A 156 -30.36 15.13 6.23
CA GLU A 156 -31.36 14.91 7.28
C GLU A 156 -32.64 14.26 6.75
N ALA A 157 -33.11 14.70 5.58
CA ALA A 157 -34.32 14.18 4.94
C ALA A 157 -34.22 12.70 4.49
N ASN A 158 -33.02 12.19 4.20
CA ASN A 158 -32.85 10.81 3.69
C ASN A 158 -32.08 9.88 4.64
N ALA A 159 -31.69 10.35 5.83
CA ALA A 159 -30.90 9.58 6.78
C ALA A 159 -31.54 8.24 7.15
N ALA A 160 -32.84 8.25 7.50
CA ALA A 160 -33.59 7.05 7.85
C ALA A 160 -33.64 6.04 6.69
N GLN A 161 -33.96 6.52 5.48
CA GLN A 161 -33.99 5.68 4.28
C GLN A 161 -32.61 5.10 3.95
N ARG A 162 -31.54 5.89 4.11
CA ARG A 162 -30.16 5.46 3.86
C ARG A 162 -29.65 4.45 4.89
N ALA A 163 -30.11 4.55 6.13
CA ALA A 163 -29.81 3.58 7.19
C ALA A 163 -30.51 2.24 6.92
N GLU A 164 -31.78 2.26 6.49
CA GLU A 164 -32.53 1.05 6.16
C GLU A 164 -32.02 0.39 4.85
N ARG A 165 -31.71 1.20 3.84
CA ARG A 165 -31.30 0.74 2.51
C ARG A 165 -29.99 1.42 2.08
N PRO A 166 -28.86 0.98 2.63
CA PRO A 166 -27.57 1.54 2.28
C PRO A 166 -27.26 1.29 0.80
N PRO A 167 -26.63 2.25 0.11
CA PRO A 167 -26.23 2.07 -1.29
C PRO A 167 -25.20 0.93 -1.41
N SER A 168 -25.31 0.17 -2.50
CA SER A 168 -24.36 -0.89 -2.82
C SER A 168 -22.94 -0.33 -2.97
N THR A 169 -21.98 -0.99 -2.33
CA THR A 169 -20.55 -0.76 -2.50
C THR A 169 -19.97 -1.71 -3.55
N THR A 170 -18.73 -1.49 -3.95
CA THR A 170 -18.03 -2.46 -4.79
C THR A 170 -17.91 -3.82 -4.08
N LEU A 171 -17.88 -3.88 -2.75
CA LEU A 171 -17.79 -5.14 -2.01
C LEU A 171 -19.12 -5.90 -2.01
N THR A 172 -20.22 -5.22 -1.66
CA THR A 172 -21.55 -5.87 -1.66
C THR A 172 -22.00 -6.25 -3.07
N SER A 173 -21.66 -5.42 -4.07
CA SER A 173 -21.90 -5.79 -5.46
C SER A 173 -21.04 -6.97 -5.92
N PHE A 174 -19.81 -7.11 -5.43
CA PHE A 174 -18.97 -8.27 -5.75
C PHE A 174 -19.61 -9.56 -5.24
N PHE A 175 -20.09 -9.56 -4.00
CA PHE A 175 -20.83 -10.69 -3.44
C PHE A 175 -22.05 -11.08 -4.29
N ALA A 176 -22.87 -10.10 -4.68
CA ALA A 176 -24.03 -10.33 -5.54
C ALA A 176 -23.63 -10.87 -6.94
N MET A 177 -22.49 -10.42 -7.48
CA MET A 177 -21.98 -10.96 -8.74
C MET A 177 -21.48 -12.40 -8.57
N CYS A 178 -20.78 -12.73 -7.49
CA CYS A 178 -20.34 -14.11 -7.21
C CYS A 178 -21.52 -15.07 -6.97
N GLU A 179 -22.68 -14.56 -6.58
CA GLU A 179 -23.91 -15.35 -6.46
C GLU A 179 -24.60 -15.56 -7.82
N SER A 180 -24.64 -14.54 -8.66
CA SER A 180 -25.43 -14.55 -9.91
C SER A 180 -24.64 -14.95 -11.17
N ASP A 181 -23.32 -14.75 -11.19
CA ASP A 181 -22.47 -14.98 -12.34
C ASP A 181 -21.41 -16.06 -12.02
N PRO A 182 -21.47 -17.25 -12.65
CA PRO A 182 -20.51 -18.32 -12.43
C PRO A 182 -19.05 -17.92 -12.66
N PHE A 183 -18.80 -16.98 -13.59
CA PHE A 183 -17.44 -16.49 -13.82
C PHE A 183 -16.95 -15.64 -12.64
N ALA A 184 -17.78 -14.74 -12.12
CA ALA A 184 -17.43 -13.91 -10.96
C ALA A 184 -17.16 -14.77 -9.72
N ALA A 185 -17.83 -15.92 -9.58
CA ALA A 185 -17.58 -16.88 -8.50
C ALA A 185 -16.17 -17.52 -8.57
N THR A 186 -15.47 -17.42 -9.71
CA THR A 186 -14.07 -17.88 -9.83
C THR A 186 -13.05 -16.82 -9.39
N LEU A 187 -13.45 -15.57 -9.23
CA LEU A 187 -12.52 -14.45 -9.05
C LEU A 187 -12.20 -14.16 -7.58
N MET A 188 -10.98 -13.68 -7.33
CA MET A 188 -10.65 -12.93 -6.12
C MET A 188 -11.13 -11.49 -6.25
N TYR A 189 -11.37 -10.81 -5.14
CA TYR A 189 -11.95 -9.46 -5.19
C TYR A 189 -11.09 -8.45 -5.96
N VAL A 190 -9.76 -8.54 -5.83
CA VAL A 190 -8.78 -7.70 -6.54
C VAL A 190 -8.77 -7.91 -8.06
N GLU A 191 -9.21 -9.08 -8.53
CA GLU A 191 -9.27 -9.43 -9.96
C GLU A 191 -10.55 -8.88 -10.61
N MET A 192 -11.56 -8.51 -9.82
CA MET A 192 -12.87 -8.09 -10.33
C MET A 192 -12.78 -6.98 -11.38
N PRO A 193 -11.99 -5.89 -11.20
CA PRO A 193 -11.90 -4.81 -12.19
C PRO A 193 -11.27 -5.20 -13.52
N LYS A 194 -10.54 -6.32 -13.58
CA LYS A 194 -9.94 -6.84 -14.81
C LYS A 194 -11.01 -7.30 -15.80
N TYR A 195 -12.13 -7.84 -15.30
CA TYR A 195 -13.20 -8.45 -16.11
C TYR A 195 -14.53 -7.69 -16.03
N TYR A 196 -14.72 -6.91 -14.97
CA TYR A 196 -15.93 -6.13 -14.73
C TYR A 196 -15.60 -4.64 -14.59
N THR A 197 -16.53 -3.79 -15.01
CA THR A 197 -16.48 -2.35 -14.79
C THR A 197 -17.52 -1.94 -13.76
N TRP A 198 -17.18 -0.95 -12.94
CA TRP A 198 -18.08 -0.41 -11.92
C TRP A 198 -18.97 0.68 -12.52
N ASN A 199 -20.29 0.44 -12.57
CA ASN A 199 -21.24 1.45 -13.00
C ASN A 199 -21.62 2.34 -11.81
N GLN A 200 -21.16 3.60 -11.85
CA GLN A 200 -21.34 4.54 -10.74
C GLN A 200 -22.81 4.92 -10.51
N SER A 201 -23.63 4.95 -11.57
CA SER A 201 -25.05 5.31 -11.51
C SER A 201 -25.89 4.18 -10.94
N THR A 202 -25.68 2.95 -11.40
CA THR A 202 -26.45 1.77 -10.95
C THR A 202 -25.86 1.12 -9.70
N LYS A 203 -24.63 1.48 -9.30
CA LYS A 203 -23.89 0.90 -8.17
C LYS A 203 -23.73 -0.61 -8.27
N LYS A 204 -23.43 -1.08 -9.49
CA LYS A 204 -23.25 -2.50 -9.80
C LYS A 204 -22.04 -2.71 -10.69
N PHE A 205 -21.38 -3.84 -10.48
CA PHE A 205 -20.43 -4.36 -11.47
C PHE A 205 -21.16 -4.88 -12.71
N GLN A 206 -20.58 -4.65 -13.88
CA GLN A 206 -21.06 -5.12 -15.17
C GLN A 206 -19.90 -5.73 -15.93
N ARG A 207 -20.14 -6.84 -16.66
CA ARG A 207 -19.09 -7.45 -17.51
C ARG A 207 -18.54 -6.41 -18.47
N ARG A 208 -17.23 -6.44 -18.68
CA ARG A 208 -16.60 -5.63 -19.72
C ARG A 208 -17.10 -6.11 -21.08
N LYS A 209 -17.32 -5.15 -21.98
CA LYS A 209 -17.77 -5.39 -23.35
C LYS A 209 -16.62 -5.35 -24.37
N GLN A 210 -15.42 -4.99 -23.92
CA GLN A 210 -14.23 -4.77 -24.73
C GLN A 210 -13.00 -5.29 -23.96
N GLY A 211 -11.96 -5.68 -24.69
CA GLY A 211 -10.72 -6.22 -24.16
C GLY A 211 -10.34 -7.54 -24.85
N THR A 212 -9.42 -8.27 -24.24
CA THR A 212 -8.99 -9.59 -24.71
C THR A 212 -10.02 -10.64 -24.28
N PRO A 213 -10.63 -11.40 -25.21
CA PRO A 213 -11.54 -12.49 -24.87
C PRO A 213 -10.89 -13.50 -23.93
N VAL A 214 -11.63 -13.97 -22.93
CA VAL A 214 -11.15 -14.99 -22.00
C VAL A 214 -11.45 -16.38 -22.59
N PRO A 215 -10.45 -17.27 -22.71
CA PRO A 215 -10.68 -18.64 -23.15
C PRO A 215 -11.76 -19.33 -22.30
N ASP A 216 -12.57 -20.17 -22.93
CA ASP A 216 -13.63 -20.98 -22.29
C ASP A 216 -14.80 -20.21 -21.65
N TRP A 217 -14.77 -18.87 -21.67
CA TRP A 217 -15.80 -18.02 -21.12
C TRP A 217 -16.41 -17.09 -22.17
N PRO A 218 -17.49 -17.51 -22.85
CA PRO A 218 -18.11 -16.68 -23.88
C PRO A 218 -18.63 -15.37 -23.28
N GLN A 219 -18.42 -14.29 -24.03
CA GLN A 219 -18.80 -12.92 -23.63
C GLN A 219 -18.11 -12.41 -22.36
N VAL A 220 -16.96 -12.99 -22.00
CA VAL A 220 -16.09 -12.46 -20.95
C VAL A 220 -14.84 -11.88 -21.59
N PHE A 221 -14.56 -10.63 -21.27
CA PHE A 221 -13.40 -9.89 -21.76
C PHE A 221 -12.55 -9.43 -20.57
N SER A 222 -11.25 -9.46 -20.76
CA SER A 222 -10.27 -9.00 -19.80
C SER A 222 -9.55 -7.77 -20.30
N THR A 223 -9.21 -6.86 -19.38
CA THR A 223 -8.33 -5.72 -19.67
C THR A 223 -7.14 -5.73 -18.71
N ASP A 224 -6.35 -4.67 -18.75
CA ASP A 224 -5.23 -4.38 -17.85
C ASP A 224 -5.65 -3.71 -16.53
N ALA A 225 -6.96 -3.51 -16.32
CA ALA A 225 -7.46 -2.74 -15.19
C ALA A 225 -7.16 -3.43 -13.84
N LEU A 226 -6.73 -2.64 -12.86
CA LEU A 226 -6.27 -3.11 -11.57
C LEU A 226 -7.27 -2.78 -10.46
N GLY A 227 -7.62 -3.77 -9.64
CA GLY A 227 -8.35 -3.56 -8.39
C GLY A 227 -7.44 -3.20 -7.24
N ARG A 228 -7.69 -2.05 -6.61
CA ARG A 228 -6.94 -1.59 -5.45
C ARG A 228 -7.85 -1.51 -4.23
N MET A 229 -7.60 -2.39 -3.27
CA MET A 229 -8.19 -2.28 -1.93
C MET A 229 -7.44 -1.25 -1.09
N TYR A 230 -8.17 -0.56 -0.21
CA TYR A 230 -7.56 0.33 0.78
C TYR A 230 -6.61 -0.43 1.70
N THR A 231 -5.54 0.24 2.13
CA THR A 231 -4.70 -0.26 3.21
C THR A 231 -5.50 -0.19 4.50
N VAL A 232 -5.69 -1.35 5.14
CA VAL A 232 -6.29 -1.43 6.47
C VAL A 232 -5.14 -1.71 7.45
N HIS A 233 -5.00 -0.87 8.47
CA HIS A 233 -3.96 -1.04 9.48
C HIS A 233 -4.28 -2.27 10.35
N PRO A 234 -3.30 -3.10 10.77
CA PRO A 234 -3.53 -4.28 11.62
C PRO A 234 -4.28 -3.99 12.93
N ARG A 235 -4.15 -2.77 13.47
CA ARG A 235 -4.94 -2.30 14.65
C ARG A 235 -6.45 -2.23 14.40
N ASN A 236 -6.90 -2.20 13.15
CA ASN A 236 -8.33 -2.27 12.78
C ASN A 236 -8.82 -3.73 12.73
N GLY A 237 -8.37 -4.54 13.68
CA GLY A 237 -8.68 -5.95 13.94
C GLY A 237 -9.41 -6.70 12.82
N GLU A 238 -10.71 -6.93 13.03
CA GLU A 238 -11.55 -7.73 12.13
C GLU A 238 -11.59 -7.21 10.68
N CYS A 239 -11.49 -5.90 10.46
CA CYS A 239 -11.47 -5.33 9.12
C CYS A 239 -10.14 -5.64 8.39
N PHE A 240 -9.03 -5.74 9.13
CA PHE A 240 -7.75 -6.20 8.58
C PHE A 240 -7.82 -7.66 8.12
N TYR A 241 -8.40 -8.54 8.94
CA TYR A 241 -8.57 -9.95 8.58
C TYR A 241 -9.57 -10.14 7.44
N LEU A 242 -10.68 -9.40 7.41
CA LEU A 242 -11.60 -9.38 6.29
C LEU A 242 -10.88 -8.99 4.99
N ARG A 243 -10.04 -7.95 5.01
CA ARG A 243 -9.23 -7.57 3.85
C ARG A 243 -8.31 -8.71 3.41
N LEU A 244 -7.68 -9.41 4.35
CA LEU A 244 -6.80 -10.54 4.05
C LEU A 244 -7.58 -11.67 3.38
N LEU A 245 -8.79 -12.00 3.84
CA LEU A 245 -9.67 -12.97 3.19
C LEU A 245 -10.07 -12.53 1.79
N LEU A 246 -10.38 -11.25 1.56
CA LEU A 246 -10.72 -10.75 0.22
C LEU A 246 -9.58 -10.86 -0.80
N VAL A 247 -8.32 -10.93 -0.34
CA VAL A 247 -7.17 -11.20 -1.22
C VAL A 247 -7.08 -12.69 -1.57
N ASN A 248 -7.51 -13.59 -0.69
CA ASN A 248 -7.18 -15.02 -0.78
C ASN A 248 -8.38 -15.93 -1.08
N VAL A 249 -9.61 -15.49 -0.82
CA VAL A 249 -10.84 -16.26 -1.00
C VAL A 249 -11.47 -15.92 -2.36
N ARG A 250 -11.72 -16.96 -3.17
CA ARG A 250 -12.39 -16.83 -4.47
C ARG A 250 -13.91 -16.91 -4.30
N GLY A 251 -14.62 -16.07 -5.04
CA GLY A 251 -16.08 -16.12 -5.14
C GLY A 251 -16.90 -15.99 -3.84
N PRO A 252 -16.50 -15.19 -2.83
CA PRO A 252 -17.32 -15.04 -1.63
C PRO A 252 -18.68 -14.44 -2.00
N LYS A 253 -19.76 -14.98 -1.42
CA LYS A 253 -21.15 -14.61 -1.72
C LYS A 253 -21.79 -13.73 -0.66
N SER A 254 -21.15 -13.60 0.50
CA SER A 254 -21.62 -12.80 1.63
C SER A 254 -20.50 -12.61 2.65
N PHE A 255 -20.74 -11.73 3.63
CA PHE A 255 -19.87 -11.60 4.80
C PHE A 255 -19.77 -12.89 5.61
N ALA A 256 -20.87 -13.64 5.70
CA ALA A 256 -20.90 -14.95 6.34
C ALA A 256 -20.05 -15.98 5.57
N HIS A 257 -20.18 -16.02 4.24
CA HIS A 257 -19.40 -16.94 3.40
C HIS A 257 -17.89 -16.69 3.54
N LEU A 258 -17.45 -15.43 3.67
CA LEU A 258 -16.04 -15.12 3.96
C LEU A 258 -15.52 -15.74 5.27
N LYS A 259 -16.38 -15.95 6.26
CA LYS A 259 -16.03 -16.61 7.52
C LYS A 259 -16.15 -18.13 7.46
N THR A 260 -16.68 -18.69 6.37
CA THR A 260 -16.87 -20.12 6.23
C THR A 260 -15.64 -20.77 5.61
N VAL A 261 -14.99 -21.66 6.35
CA VAL A 261 -13.82 -22.42 5.91
C VAL A 261 -14.14 -23.91 6.05
N ASN A 262 -13.99 -24.68 4.98
CA ASN A 262 -14.29 -26.14 4.96
C ASN A 262 -15.69 -26.51 5.48
N GLY A 263 -16.70 -25.67 5.19
CA GLY A 263 -18.08 -25.87 5.66
C GLY A 263 -18.34 -25.43 7.11
N HIS A 264 -17.32 -24.99 7.86
CA HIS A 264 -17.47 -24.46 9.21
C HIS A 264 -17.49 -22.92 9.19
N GLN A 265 -18.57 -22.31 9.70
CA GLN A 265 -18.68 -20.87 9.79
C GLN A 265 -18.02 -20.35 11.07
N CYS A 266 -16.88 -19.66 10.90
CA CYS A 266 -16.13 -19.05 12.00
C CYS A 266 -16.89 -17.88 12.63
N GLN A 267 -16.62 -17.60 13.90
CA GLN A 267 -17.20 -16.45 14.58
C GLN A 267 -16.55 -15.15 14.09
N THR A 268 -15.23 -15.17 13.92
CA THR A 268 -14.41 -14.01 13.54
C THR A 268 -13.72 -14.22 12.20
N TYR A 269 -13.38 -13.12 11.51
CA TYR A 269 -12.54 -13.17 10.32
C TYR A 269 -11.11 -13.60 10.66
N ARG A 270 -10.62 -13.27 11.86
CA ARG A 270 -9.32 -13.74 12.35
C ARG A 270 -9.24 -15.27 12.37
N GLU A 271 -10.25 -15.92 12.95
CA GLU A 271 -10.34 -17.37 13.04
C GLU A 271 -10.40 -18.02 11.65
N ALA A 272 -11.17 -17.46 10.71
CA ALA A 272 -11.19 -17.92 9.33
C ALA A 272 -9.79 -17.81 8.66
N CYS A 273 -9.07 -16.71 8.89
CA CYS A 273 -7.68 -16.57 8.43
C CYS A 273 -6.74 -17.62 9.05
N GLN A 274 -6.93 -17.97 10.33
CA GLN A 274 -6.13 -19.01 11.00
C GLN A 274 -6.38 -20.39 10.39
N LEU A 275 -7.64 -20.76 10.17
CA LEU A 275 -8.00 -22.04 9.56
C LEU A 275 -7.52 -22.17 8.10
N LEU A 276 -7.45 -21.05 7.38
CA LEU A 276 -6.86 -20.99 6.03
C LEU A 276 -5.32 -20.93 6.03
N GLY A 277 -4.67 -20.92 7.20
CA GLY A 277 -3.21 -20.82 7.31
C GLY A 277 -2.64 -19.48 6.81
N LEU A 278 -3.46 -18.42 6.80
CA LEU A 278 -3.06 -17.07 6.37
C LEU A 278 -2.35 -16.28 7.47
N LEU A 279 -2.43 -16.76 8.71
CA LEU A 279 -1.70 -16.20 9.85
C LEU A 279 -0.63 -17.19 10.29
N GLU A 280 0.50 -16.68 10.76
CA GLU A 280 1.47 -17.50 11.47
C GLU A 280 0.77 -18.16 12.67
N ASN A 281 0.88 -19.48 12.79
CA ASN A 281 0.40 -20.22 13.94
C ASN A 281 1.57 -20.54 14.87
N ASP A 282 1.29 -20.72 16.15
CA ASP A 282 2.33 -21.04 17.14
C ASP A 282 2.51 -22.56 17.29
N SER A 283 1.95 -23.36 16.40
CA SER A 283 1.95 -24.83 16.52
C SER A 283 3.37 -25.38 16.48
N HIS A 284 4.24 -24.83 15.63
CA HIS A 284 5.64 -25.22 15.60
C HIS A 284 6.38 -24.81 16.90
N TRP A 285 6.01 -23.70 17.54
CA TRP A 285 6.56 -23.32 18.85
C TRP A 285 6.09 -24.25 19.97
N ASP A 286 4.82 -24.65 19.92
CA ASP A 286 4.23 -25.62 20.84
C ASP A 286 4.92 -26.99 20.74
N LEU A 287 5.07 -27.51 19.52
CA LEU A 287 5.80 -28.76 19.27
C LEU A 287 7.27 -28.65 19.69
N THR A 288 7.94 -27.55 19.35
CA THR A 288 9.35 -27.32 19.71
C THR A 288 9.56 -27.33 21.23
N LEU A 289 8.68 -26.68 22.00
CA LEU A 289 8.75 -26.70 23.46
C LEU A 289 8.35 -28.06 24.04
N ALA A 290 7.36 -28.75 23.45
CA ALA A 290 6.99 -30.10 23.87
C ALA A 290 8.18 -31.08 23.74
N ASP A 291 8.89 -31.04 22.61
CA ASP A 291 10.07 -31.88 22.37
C ASP A 291 11.23 -31.51 23.32
N SER A 292 11.42 -30.23 23.60
CA SER A 292 12.44 -29.76 24.54
C SER A 292 12.16 -30.21 25.98
N VAL A 293 10.89 -30.26 26.42
CA VAL A 293 10.52 -30.75 27.76
C VAL A 293 10.95 -32.21 27.97
N VAL A 294 10.93 -33.03 26.92
CA VAL A 294 11.32 -34.45 27.01
C VAL A 294 12.84 -34.63 26.98
N SER A 295 13.57 -33.72 26.34
CA SER A 295 14.98 -33.92 25.95
C SER A 295 15.98 -32.98 26.63
N SER A 296 15.51 -31.93 27.32
CA SER A 296 16.34 -30.83 27.81
C SER A 296 16.07 -30.53 29.29
N ASN A 297 17.01 -29.86 29.95
CA ASN A 297 16.80 -29.39 31.33
C ASN A 297 16.07 -28.04 31.38
N ALA A 298 15.52 -27.69 32.55
CA ALA A 298 14.75 -26.46 32.76
C ALA A 298 15.49 -25.16 32.34
N TYR A 299 16.83 -25.11 32.46
CA TYR A 299 17.62 -23.96 32.00
C TYR A 299 17.61 -23.84 30.48
N GLN A 300 17.78 -24.95 29.76
CA GLN A 300 17.74 -24.99 28.30
C GLN A 300 16.33 -24.65 27.77
N ILE A 301 15.28 -25.20 28.39
CA ILE A 301 13.89 -24.91 28.02
C ILE A 301 13.60 -23.41 28.22
N ARG A 302 14.07 -22.81 29.32
CA ARG A 302 13.92 -21.37 29.58
C ARG A 302 14.67 -20.50 28.57
N THR A 303 15.86 -20.92 28.16
CA THR A 303 16.65 -20.25 27.11
C THR A 303 15.94 -20.32 25.76
N LEU A 304 15.43 -21.50 25.39
CA LEU A 304 14.67 -21.70 24.17
C LEU A 304 13.39 -20.85 24.15
N PHE A 305 12.64 -20.82 25.25
CA PHE A 305 11.48 -19.95 25.41
C PHE A 305 11.85 -18.46 25.22
N ALA A 306 12.96 -18.01 25.81
CA ALA A 306 13.46 -16.64 25.66
C ALA A 306 13.82 -16.29 24.20
N ILE A 307 14.42 -17.23 23.45
CA ILE A 307 14.69 -17.06 22.02
C ILE A 307 13.37 -16.93 21.26
N ILE A 308 12.43 -17.87 21.45
CA ILE A 308 11.12 -17.85 20.76
C ILE A 308 10.42 -16.49 20.95
N ILE A 309 10.34 -15.97 22.16
CA ILE A 309 9.65 -14.69 22.41
C ILE A 309 10.38 -13.46 21.85
N THR A 310 11.72 -13.49 21.74
CA THR A 310 12.52 -12.33 21.32
C THR A 310 12.78 -12.29 19.82
N THR A 311 12.92 -13.44 19.17
CA THR A 311 13.29 -13.52 17.74
C THR A 311 12.14 -13.94 16.85
N CYS A 312 11.18 -14.69 17.38
CA CYS A 312 10.16 -15.36 16.57
C CYS A 312 8.75 -14.78 16.72
N PHE A 313 8.53 -13.85 17.66
CA PHE A 313 7.29 -13.11 17.85
C PHE A 313 6.01 -13.98 17.78
N PRO A 314 5.89 -15.01 18.64
CA PRO A 314 4.72 -15.88 18.66
C PRO A 314 3.43 -15.07 18.80
N SER A 315 2.36 -15.57 18.19
CA SER A 315 1.04 -14.94 18.17
C SER A 315 0.37 -14.91 19.55
N GLN A 316 0.64 -15.90 20.40
CA GLN A 316 0.03 -16.15 21.71
C GLN A 316 1.09 -16.56 22.76
N PRO A 317 2.07 -15.70 23.07
CA PRO A 317 3.19 -16.01 23.98
C PRO A 317 2.72 -16.39 25.38
N ILE A 318 1.59 -15.82 25.83
CA ILE A 318 1.01 -16.09 27.15
C ILE A 318 0.47 -17.52 27.24
N GLN A 319 -0.10 -18.06 26.16
CA GLN A 319 -0.59 -19.44 26.15
C GLN A 319 0.58 -20.43 26.17
N LEU A 320 1.62 -20.17 25.38
CA LEU A 320 2.88 -20.93 25.42
C LEU A 320 3.49 -20.91 26.82
N TRP A 321 3.60 -19.74 27.45
CA TRP A 321 4.09 -19.61 28.83
C TRP A 321 3.25 -20.45 29.79
N ASN A 322 1.93 -20.26 29.80
CA ASN A 322 1.05 -20.94 30.75
C ASN A 322 1.10 -22.46 30.63
N LYS A 323 1.34 -22.98 29.41
CA LYS A 323 1.46 -24.41 29.15
C LYS A 323 2.78 -25.01 29.62
N TYR A 324 3.90 -24.28 29.47
CA TYR A 324 5.25 -24.82 29.74
C TYR A 324 5.94 -24.25 30.99
N LYS A 325 5.30 -23.32 31.71
CA LYS A 325 5.88 -22.62 32.87
C LYS A 325 6.46 -23.56 33.94
N ASP A 326 5.84 -24.71 34.18
CA ASP A 326 6.25 -25.62 35.26
C ASP A 326 7.58 -26.29 34.89
N ALA A 327 7.72 -26.77 33.65
CA ALA A 327 8.98 -27.32 33.12
C ALA A 327 10.07 -26.24 32.99
N ILE A 328 9.69 -25.01 32.63
CA ILE A 328 10.62 -23.87 32.55
C ILE A 328 11.19 -23.50 33.93
N CYS A 329 10.38 -23.64 35.00
CA CYS A 329 10.70 -23.19 36.34
C CYS A 329 11.16 -24.31 37.30
N GLU A 330 11.22 -25.56 36.84
CA GLU A 330 11.47 -26.74 37.68
C GLU A 330 12.72 -26.62 38.57
N ASP A 331 13.83 -26.10 38.02
CA ASP A 331 15.11 -25.98 38.73
C ASP A 331 15.21 -24.76 39.66
N ILE A 332 14.26 -23.82 39.63
CA ILE A 332 14.41 -22.50 40.27
C ILE A 332 14.52 -22.64 41.79
N LEU A 333 13.66 -23.46 42.40
CA LEU A 333 13.68 -23.69 43.85
C LEU A 333 14.97 -24.41 44.29
N HIS A 334 15.44 -25.36 43.49
CA HIS A 334 16.71 -26.05 43.75
C HIS A 334 17.90 -25.09 43.68
N ARG A 335 17.94 -24.23 42.65
CA ARG A 335 18.98 -23.19 42.49
C ARG A 335 18.97 -22.17 43.63
N LEU A 336 17.79 -21.72 44.06
CA LEU A 336 17.66 -20.80 45.19
C LEU A 336 18.14 -21.44 46.51
N ARG A 337 17.85 -22.72 46.73
CA ARG A 337 18.35 -23.46 47.91
C ARG A 337 19.88 -23.57 47.92
N ILE A 338 20.48 -23.87 46.76
CA ILE A 338 21.95 -23.90 46.61
C ILE A 338 22.55 -22.51 46.87
N GLN A 339 21.97 -21.45 46.30
CA GLN A 339 22.49 -20.08 46.48
C GLN A 339 22.35 -19.55 47.91
N THR A 340 21.35 -20.01 48.66
CA THR A 340 21.09 -19.56 50.04
C THR A 340 21.77 -20.42 51.11
N ASN A 341 22.57 -21.43 50.72
CA ASN A 341 23.24 -22.37 51.62
C ASN A 341 22.30 -23.07 52.62
N ASN A 342 21.01 -23.17 52.30
CA ASN A 342 20.01 -23.79 53.17
C ASN A 342 19.94 -25.30 52.90
N VAL A 343 21.00 -26.01 53.31
CA VAL A 343 21.09 -27.48 53.23
C VAL A 343 20.49 -28.08 54.50
N CYS A 344 19.16 -28.16 54.59
CA CYS A 344 18.49 -28.98 55.62
C CYS A 344 17.83 -30.19 54.96
N GLY A 345 18.42 -31.36 55.23
CA GLY A 345 17.88 -32.66 54.85
C GLY A 345 18.92 -33.79 54.90
N ILE A 346 19.77 -33.86 55.93
CA ILE A 346 20.46 -35.11 56.25
C ILE A 346 19.45 -35.99 56.97
N ASN A 347 19.00 -37.07 56.31
CA ASN A 347 18.27 -38.16 56.96
C ASN A 347 19.17 -38.77 58.04
N LEU A 348 18.78 -38.59 59.31
CA LEU A 348 19.23 -39.40 60.44
C LEU A 348 18.14 -40.41 60.75
N GLU A 349 18.02 -41.48 59.96
CA GLU A 349 17.31 -42.70 60.38
C GLU A 349 18.03 -43.93 59.79
N ASN A 350 19.09 -44.35 60.47
CA ASN A 350 19.38 -45.75 60.70
C ASN A 350 19.21 -45.96 62.21
N TYR A 351 18.03 -46.43 62.64
CA TYR A 351 17.81 -47.43 63.71
C TYR A 351 16.34 -47.82 63.72
#